data_AF-A0A7S8EAS3-F1
#
_entry.id   AF-A0A7S8EAS3-F1
#
_cell.length_a   1.000
_cell.length_b   1.000
_cell.length_c   1.000
_cell.angle_alpha   90.00
_cell.angle_beta   90.00
_cell.angle_gamma   90.00
#
_symmetry.space_group_name_H-M   'P 1'
#
loop_
_entity.id
_entity.type
_entity.pdbx_description
1 polymer ?
#
loop_
_entity_poly.entity_id
_entity_poly.type
_entity_poly.pdbx_seq_one_letter_code
_entity_poly.pdbx_strand_id
1 'polypeptide(L)'
;MSTFVIGDIHGCYDELQALLDKAALRADDTIIALGDLVNRGPKPAEVVRWLQETPQARSIQGNHDYYHIEAAHGRGAPKPATLLTRWDLNHDYDAAIATFETLPLYIELDEAVLLHGFYEPGVPLQEQRPGMLLGLDEEEAELKDRYDRPWYELYDGDKPLIVGHRDYTDEQKALIIEGRFYGIDTRCVYGGSLTGILLPEWRFISVPARSDHWSDLREKHGIKS
;
A
#
# COMPACT_ATOMS: atom_id res chain seq x y z
N MET A 1 4.91 19.29 13.04
CA MET A 1 5.09 17.85 12.76
C MET A 1 4.11 17.52 11.67
N SER A 2 4.62 17.06 10.54
CA SER A 2 3.82 16.66 9.40
C SER A 2 3.80 15.13 9.31
N THR A 3 2.76 14.59 8.69
CA THR A 3 2.67 13.16 8.39
C THR A 3 2.64 12.98 6.89
N PHE A 4 3.60 12.23 6.36
CA PHE A 4 3.68 11.91 4.93
C PHE A 4 3.15 10.50 4.68
N VAL A 5 1.98 10.41 4.06
CA VAL A 5 1.31 9.15 3.73
C VAL A 5 1.70 8.76 2.31
N ILE A 6 2.19 7.53 2.10
CA ILE A 6 2.69 7.02 0.81
C ILE A 6 1.83 5.83 0.37
N GLY A 7 1.44 5.79 -0.90
CA GLY A 7 0.72 4.65 -1.50
C GLY A 7 1.60 3.41 -1.68
N ASP A 8 1.11 2.47 -2.47
CA ASP A 8 1.68 1.13 -2.66
C ASP A 8 3.11 1.17 -3.24
N ILE A 9 4.08 0.64 -2.49
CA ILE A 9 5.51 0.74 -2.82
C ILE A 9 5.96 -0.43 -3.68
N HIS A 10 5.52 -1.66 -3.35
CA HIS A 10 5.81 -2.87 -4.10
C HIS A 10 7.29 -3.06 -4.47
N GLY A 11 8.21 -2.83 -3.53
CA GLY A 11 9.65 -2.98 -3.80
C GLY A 11 10.26 -1.91 -4.72
N CYS A 12 9.54 -0.83 -5.05
CA CYS A 12 10.04 0.31 -5.82
C CYS A 12 10.88 1.25 -4.93
N TYR A 13 11.97 0.71 -4.37
CA TYR A 13 12.81 1.41 -3.39
C TYR A 13 13.42 2.70 -3.95
N ASP A 14 13.81 2.69 -5.23
CA ASP A 14 14.42 3.86 -5.86
C ASP A 14 13.43 5.03 -6.01
N GLU A 15 12.19 4.73 -6.33
CA GLU A 15 11.08 5.68 -6.35
C GLU A 15 10.72 6.15 -4.93
N LEU A 16 10.74 5.24 -3.94
CA LEU A 16 10.55 5.63 -2.53
C LEU A 16 11.60 6.66 -2.09
N GLN A 17 12.88 6.43 -2.35
CA GLN A 17 13.93 7.39 -2.02
C GLN A 17 13.73 8.74 -2.74
N ALA A 18 13.44 8.70 -4.05
CA ALA A 18 13.19 9.93 -4.82
C ALA A 18 11.96 10.70 -4.30
N LEU A 19 10.92 10.00 -3.84
CA LEU A 19 9.73 10.60 -3.26
C LEU A 19 10.04 11.27 -1.91
N LEU A 20 10.79 10.58 -1.04
CA LEU A 20 11.20 11.11 0.26
C LEU A 20 12.10 12.35 0.12
N ASP A 21 13.05 12.32 -0.82
CA ASP A 21 13.89 13.46 -1.16
C ASP A 21 13.05 14.67 -1.61
N LYS A 22 12.05 14.42 -2.46
CA LYS A 22 11.13 15.46 -2.96
C LYS A 22 10.19 15.98 -1.88
N ALA A 23 9.84 15.16 -0.90
CA ALA A 23 9.01 15.55 0.24
C ALA A 23 9.74 16.51 1.19
N ALA A 24 11.07 16.44 1.24
CA ALA A 24 11.93 17.28 2.07
C ALA A 24 11.52 17.25 3.56
N LEU A 25 11.30 16.03 4.07
CA LEU A 25 10.82 15.77 5.43
C LEU A 25 11.87 16.14 6.47
N ARG A 26 11.39 16.54 7.65
CA ARG A 26 12.19 16.79 8.83
C ARG A 26 12.34 15.50 9.64
N ALA A 27 13.33 15.48 10.54
CA ALA A 27 13.55 14.34 11.43
C ALA A 27 12.39 14.10 12.41
N ASP A 28 11.59 15.13 12.68
CA ASP A 28 10.39 15.05 13.53
C ASP A 28 9.11 14.72 12.76
N ASP A 29 9.15 14.58 11.43
CA ASP A 29 7.98 14.21 10.63
C ASP A 29 7.78 12.68 10.60
N THR A 30 6.52 12.24 10.55
CA THR A 30 6.16 10.81 10.45
C THR A 30 6.00 10.41 8.99
N ILE A 31 6.45 9.20 8.63
CA ILE A 31 6.19 8.59 7.33
C ILE A 31 5.29 7.37 7.53
N ILE A 32 4.20 7.27 6.77
CA ILE A 32 3.27 6.13 6.84
C ILE A 32 3.05 5.57 5.44
N ALA A 33 3.47 4.33 5.20
CA ALA A 33 3.11 3.61 3.99
C ALA A 33 1.72 2.95 4.14
N LEU A 34 0.95 2.91 3.07
CA LEU A 34 -0.38 2.30 3.02
C LEU A 34 -0.36 0.77 2.81
N GLY A 35 0.74 0.11 3.14
CA GLY A 35 0.93 -1.32 2.89
C GLY A 35 1.44 -1.64 1.50
N ASP A 36 1.40 -2.92 1.15
CA ASP A 36 1.92 -3.46 -0.11
C ASP A 36 3.37 -3.03 -0.35
N LEU A 37 4.20 -3.31 0.66
CA LEU A 37 5.61 -2.92 0.69
C LEU A 37 6.45 -3.73 -0.31
N VAL A 38 6.04 -4.96 -0.56
CA VAL A 38 6.80 -5.97 -1.30
C VAL A 38 6.01 -6.53 -2.48
N ASN A 39 6.58 -7.52 -3.19
CA ASN A 39 6.10 -8.10 -4.43
C ASN A 39 6.22 -7.18 -5.65
N ARG A 40 6.39 -7.82 -6.81
CA ARG A 40 6.40 -7.25 -8.17
C ARG A 40 7.61 -6.36 -8.50
N GLY A 41 8.01 -5.44 -7.63
CA GLY A 41 9.13 -4.54 -7.91
C GLY A 41 10.51 -5.14 -7.59
N PRO A 42 11.56 -4.38 -7.92
CA PRO A 42 12.91 -4.92 -8.05
C PRO A 42 13.70 -5.03 -6.74
N LYS A 43 13.29 -4.31 -5.68
CA LYS A 43 14.06 -4.12 -4.44
C LYS A 43 13.22 -4.28 -3.17
N PRO A 44 12.48 -5.40 -3.01
CA PRO A 44 11.64 -5.58 -1.82
C PRO A 44 12.46 -5.67 -0.52
N ALA A 45 13.67 -6.25 -0.53
CA ALA A 45 14.52 -6.29 0.66
C ALA A 45 14.91 -4.89 1.15
N GLU A 46 15.23 -3.97 0.25
CA GLU A 46 15.57 -2.60 0.61
C GLU A 46 14.38 -1.82 1.18
N VAL A 47 13.16 -2.05 0.69
CA VAL A 47 11.94 -1.45 1.26
C VAL A 47 11.69 -1.96 2.68
N VAL A 48 11.82 -3.27 2.91
CA VAL A 48 11.65 -3.84 4.26
C VAL A 48 12.71 -3.31 5.21
N ARG A 49 13.98 -3.28 4.78
CA ARG A 49 15.08 -2.73 5.58
C ARG A 49 14.84 -1.26 5.91
N TRP A 50 14.39 -0.47 4.94
CA TRP A 50 14.03 0.94 5.17
C TRP A 50 12.97 1.08 6.26
N LEU A 51 11.91 0.28 6.23
CA LEU A 51 10.86 0.33 7.25
C LEU A 51 11.41 -0.04 8.64
N GLN A 52 12.27 -1.05 8.72
CA GLN A 52 12.87 -1.53 9.98
C GLN A 52 13.88 -0.53 10.58
N GLU A 53 14.67 0.13 9.73
CA GLU A 53 15.78 0.99 10.15
C GLU A 53 15.40 2.48 10.29
N THR A 54 14.27 2.91 9.72
CA THR A 54 13.83 4.31 9.75
C THR A 54 12.89 4.57 10.95
N PRO A 55 13.34 5.26 12.01
CA PRO A 55 12.58 5.34 13.27
C PRO A 55 11.22 6.03 13.15
N GLN A 56 11.10 6.96 12.20
CA GLN A 56 9.88 7.72 11.91
C GLN A 56 8.98 7.06 10.85
N ALA A 57 9.40 5.94 10.26
CA ALA A 57 8.60 5.20 9.28
C ALA A 57 7.70 4.17 9.96
N ARG A 58 6.46 4.11 9.48
CA ARG A 58 5.44 3.13 9.86
C ARG A 58 4.74 2.64 8.59
N SER A 59 4.02 1.54 8.72
CA SER A 59 3.13 1.06 7.66
C SER A 59 1.88 0.49 8.29
N ILE A 60 0.79 0.49 7.52
CA ILE A 60 -0.32 -0.45 7.71
C ILE A 60 -0.07 -1.71 6.88
N GLN A 61 -0.84 -2.76 7.11
CA GLN A 61 -0.71 -4.03 6.39
C GLN A 61 -1.50 -3.98 5.08
N GLY A 62 -0.83 -4.29 3.95
CA GLY A 62 -1.52 -4.56 2.68
C GLY A 62 -1.77 -6.04 2.44
N ASN A 63 -2.57 -6.39 1.41
CA ASN A 63 -2.83 -7.80 1.10
C ASN A 63 -1.55 -8.54 0.67
N HIS A 64 -0.62 -7.87 -0.02
CA HIS A 64 0.63 -8.51 -0.41
C HIS A 64 1.52 -8.84 0.79
N ASP A 65 1.53 -7.98 1.82
CA ASP A 65 2.23 -8.22 3.08
C ASP A 65 1.56 -9.39 3.83
N TYR A 66 0.22 -9.40 3.87
CA TYR A 66 -0.58 -10.47 4.46
C TYR A 66 -0.34 -11.83 3.78
N TYR A 67 -0.30 -11.89 2.44
CA TYR A 67 -0.05 -13.15 1.73
C TYR A 67 1.34 -13.74 2.03
N HIS A 68 2.33 -12.91 2.39
CA HIS A 68 3.62 -13.40 2.85
C HIS A 68 3.53 -14.09 4.22
N ILE A 69 2.74 -13.54 5.15
CA ILE A 69 2.48 -14.15 6.46
C ILE A 69 1.79 -15.50 6.27
N GLU A 70 0.71 -15.54 5.47
CA GLU A 70 -0.03 -16.77 5.18
C GLU A 70 0.90 -17.85 4.60
N ALA A 71 1.69 -17.50 3.57
CA ALA A 71 2.62 -18.43 2.94
C ALA A 71 3.72 -18.92 3.92
N ALA A 72 4.22 -18.06 4.81
CA ALA A 72 5.20 -18.44 5.82
C ALA A 72 4.63 -19.44 6.84
N HIS A 73 3.33 -19.35 7.11
CA HIS A 73 2.61 -20.28 7.98
C HIS A 73 2.08 -21.53 7.25
N GLY A 74 2.43 -21.70 5.96
CA GLY A 74 1.99 -22.83 5.15
C GLY A 74 0.52 -22.75 4.69
N ARG A 75 -0.08 -21.55 4.70
CA ARG A 75 -1.44 -21.28 4.22
C ARG A 75 -1.39 -20.61 2.86
N GLY A 76 -2.10 -21.19 1.89
CA GLY A 76 -2.11 -20.70 0.50
C GLY A 76 -0.85 -21.05 -0.30
N ALA A 77 -0.99 -21.08 -1.62
CA ALA A 77 0.13 -21.31 -2.53
C ALA A 77 0.80 -19.96 -2.88
N PRO A 78 2.13 -19.82 -2.70
CA PRO A 78 2.81 -18.58 -3.02
C PRO A 78 2.74 -18.30 -4.53
N LYS A 79 2.33 -17.08 -4.90
CA LYS A 79 2.35 -16.60 -6.28
C LYS A 79 3.82 -16.37 -6.73
N PRO A 80 4.11 -16.32 -8.05
CA PRO A 80 5.47 -16.07 -8.52
C PRO A 80 6.13 -14.83 -7.92
N ALA A 81 5.38 -13.73 -7.76
CA ALA A 81 5.88 -12.52 -7.09
C ALA A 81 6.33 -12.78 -5.64
N THR A 82 5.55 -13.55 -4.87
CA THR A 82 5.86 -13.94 -3.49
C THR A 82 7.16 -14.77 -3.43
N LEU A 83 7.36 -15.67 -4.38
CA LEU A 83 8.58 -16.48 -4.48
C LEU A 83 9.81 -15.62 -4.78
N LEU A 84 9.68 -14.63 -5.67
CA LEU A 84 10.75 -13.70 -6.01
C LEU A 84 11.10 -12.80 -4.83
N THR A 85 10.11 -12.23 -4.15
CA THR A 85 10.31 -11.46 -2.91
C THR A 85 11.02 -12.31 -1.85
N ARG A 86 10.60 -13.56 -1.67
CA ARG A 86 11.26 -14.47 -0.71
C ARG A 86 12.71 -14.76 -1.10
N TRP A 87 12.97 -14.94 -2.39
CA TRP A 87 14.33 -15.14 -2.89
C TRP A 87 15.22 -13.93 -2.68
N ASP A 88 14.70 -12.71 -2.89
CA ASP A 88 15.41 -11.45 -2.70
C ASP A 88 15.72 -11.18 -1.22
N LEU A 89 14.72 -11.31 -0.34
CA LEU A 89 14.88 -11.19 1.12
C LEU A 89 15.83 -12.26 1.68
N ASN A 90 15.84 -13.46 1.09
CA ASN A 90 16.75 -14.55 1.43
C ASN A 90 16.79 -14.84 2.95
N HIS A 91 17.88 -14.51 3.64
CA HIS A 91 18.06 -14.76 5.07
C HIS A 91 17.27 -13.77 5.95
N ASP A 92 16.85 -12.63 5.40
CA ASP A 92 16.06 -11.62 6.08
C ASP A 92 14.54 -11.90 6.01
N TYR A 93 14.12 -12.99 5.33
CA TYR A 93 12.70 -13.28 5.12
C TYR A 93 11.93 -13.45 6.42
N ASP A 94 12.45 -14.22 7.38
CA ASP A 94 11.75 -14.46 8.65
C ASP A 94 11.62 -13.17 9.47
N ALA A 95 12.62 -12.28 9.42
CA ALA A 95 12.55 -10.95 10.04
C ALA A 95 11.53 -10.04 9.34
N ALA A 96 11.40 -10.14 8.02
CA ALA A 96 10.36 -9.45 7.27
C ALA A 96 8.95 -9.93 7.68
N ILE A 97 8.74 -11.24 7.81
CA ILE A 97 7.46 -11.80 8.29
C ILE A 97 7.14 -11.30 9.69
N ALA A 98 8.10 -11.34 10.62
CA ALA A 98 7.91 -10.82 11.97
C ALA A 98 7.55 -9.32 11.96
N THR A 99 8.07 -8.56 10.99
CA THR A 99 7.69 -7.14 10.81
C THR A 99 6.24 -7.03 10.32
N PHE A 100 5.88 -7.79 9.28
CA PHE A 100 4.53 -7.75 8.70
C PHE A 100 3.44 -8.14 9.71
N GLU A 101 3.71 -9.12 10.58
CA GLU A 101 2.79 -9.55 11.65
C GLU A 101 2.48 -8.46 12.68
N THR A 102 3.31 -7.41 12.77
CA THR A 102 3.09 -6.29 13.71
C THR A 102 2.36 -5.11 13.08
N LEU A 103 2.15 -5.12 11.76
CA LEU A 103 1.53 -4.00 11.06
C LEU A 103 0.04 -3.90 11.42
N PRO A 104 -0.46 -2.71 11.83
CA PRO A 104 -1.88 -2.51 12.05
C PRO A 104 -2.65 -2.54 10.72
N LEU A 105 -3.95 -2.87 10.78
CA LEU A 105 -4.82 -2.87 9.59
C LEU A 105 -5.20 -1.46 9.14
N TYR A 106 -5.22 -0.50 10.06
CA TYR A 106 -5.52 0.90 9.81
C TYR A 106 -4.83 1.79 10.84
N ILE A 107 -4.72 3.08 10.53
CA ILE A 107 -4.28 4.13 11.46
C ILE A 107 -5.30 5.26 11.43
N GLU A 108 -5.74 5.72 12.59
CA GLU A 108 -6.55 6.93 12.74
C GLU A 108 -5.65 8.10 13.13
N LEU A 109 -5.53 9.09 12.24
CA LEU A 109 -4.90 10.38 12.52
C LEU A 109 -5.96 11.41 12.90
N ASP A 110 -5.53 12.60 13.33
CA ASP A 110 -6.47 13.71 13.56
C ASP A 110 -7.11 14.16 12.23
N GLU A 111 -6.34 14.15 11.14
CA GLU A 111 -6.77 14.62 9.82
C GLU A 111 -7.53 13.58 8.99
N ALA A 112 -7.21 12.29 9.14
CA ALA A 112 -7.68 11.24 8.23
C ALA A 112 -7.65 9.84 8.85
N VAL A 113 -8.40 8.91 8.25
CA VAL A 113 -8.22 7.47 8.44
C VAL A 113 -7.39 6.91 7.29
N LEU A 114 -6.43 6.05 7.62
CA LEU A 114 -5.56 5.37 6.68
C LEU A 114 -5.89 3.87 6.69
N LEU A 115 -6.26 3.30 5.55
CA LEU A 115 -6.41 1.86 5.36
C LEU A 115 -5.85 1.45 4.00
N HIS A 116 -5.58 0.16 3.79
CA HIS A 116 -4.97 -0.29 2.55
C HIS A 116 -6.01 -0.47 1.43
N GLY A 117 -6.97 -1.39 1.64
CA GLY A 117 -7.92 -1.84 0.64
C GLY A 117 -9.26 -1.10 0.67
N PHE A 118 -10.27 -1.76 1.24
CA PHE A 118 -11.67 -1.34 1.14
C PHE A 118 -12.28 -0.99 2.50
N TYR A 119 -13.48 -0.42 2.45
CA TYR A 119 -14.32 -0.12 3.60
C TYR A 119 -15.77 -0.45 3.26
N GLU A 120 -16.49 -1.10 4.20
CA GLU A 120 -17.90 -1.44 4.06
C GLU A 120 -18.79 -0.29 4.56
N PRO A 121 -19.56 0.40 3.68
CA PRO A 121 -20.49 1.45 4.10
C PRO A 121 -21.52 0.97 5.12
N GLY A 122 -21.77 1.78 6.16
CA GLY A 122 -22.71 1.47 7.24
C GLY A 122 -22.11 0.64 8.38
N VAL A 123 -20.85 0.22 8.27
CA VAL A 123 -20.15 -0.56 9.30
C VAL A 123 -19.09 0.34 9.96
N PRO A 124 -19.14 0.56 11.30
CA PRO A 124 -18.12 1.34 11.99
C PRO A 124 -16.70 0.83 11.74
N LEU A 125 -15.72 1.72 11.68
CA LEU A 125 -14.32 1.38 11.37
C LEU A 125 -13.76 0.22 12.23
N GLN A 126 -14.10 0.20 13.52
CA GLN A 126 -13.63 -0.80 14.47
C GLN A 126 -14.31 -2.17 14.29
N GLU A 127 -15.40 -2.22 13.54
CA GLU A 127 -16.18 -3.43 13.22
C GLU A 127 -15.93 -3.93 11.78
N GLN A 128 -15.11 -3.22 11.00
CA GLN A 128 -14.72 -3.63 9.66
C GLN A 128 -13.99 -4.98 9.71
N ARG A 129 -14.32 -5.86 8.75
CA ARG A 129 -13.65 -7.16 8.61
C ARG A 129 -12.19 -6.96 8.20
N PRO A 130 -11.24 -7.76 8.74
CA PRO A 130 -9.83 -7.66 8.33
C PRO A 130 -9.62 -7.82 6.82
N GLY A 131 -10.33 -8.76 6.18
CA GLY A 131 -10.24 -8.96 4.72
C GLY A 131 -10.63 -7.71 3.91
N MET A 132 -11.63 -6.97 4.39
CA MET A 132 -12.10 -5.72 3.78
C MET A 132 -10.98 -4.68 3.78
N LEU A 133 -10.40 -4.43 4.97
CA LEU A 133 -9.30 -3.47 5.15
C LEU A 133 -8.02 -3.87 4.41
N LEU A 134 -7.77 -5.18 4.28
CA LEU A 134 -6.65 -5.73 3.52
C LEU A 134 -6.87 -5.68 2.01
N GLY A 135 -8.08 -5.46 1.50
CA GLY A 135 -8.33 -5.48 0.06
C GLY A 135 -8.29 -6.90 -0.53
N LEU A 136 -8.88 -7.89 0.14
CA LEU A 136 -8.98 -9.24 -0.42
C LEU A 136 -10.00 -9.29 -1.57
N ASP A 137 -9.68 -10.04 -2.63
CA ASP A 137 -10.49 -10.11 -3.86
C ASP A 137 -11.96 -10.52 -3.60
N GLU A 138 -12.18 -11.41 -2.63
CA GLU A 138 -13.51 -11.90 -2.23
C GLU A 138 -14.39 -10.77 -1.66
N GLU A 139 -13.77 -9.85 -0.91
CA GLU A 139 -14.45 -8.72 -0.26
C GLU A 139 -14.81 -7.64 -1.29
N GLU A 140 -13.94 -7.43 -2.29
CA GLU A 140 -14.26 -6.55 -3.41
C GLU A 140 -15.47 -7.04 -4.22
N ALA A 141 -15.52 -8.35 -4.49
CA ALA A 141 -16.63 -8.97 -5.19
C ALA A 141 -17.94 -8.78 -4.40
N GLU A 142 -17.88 -8.98 -3.08
CA GLU A 142 -19.03 -8.76 -2.21
C GLU A 142 -19.53 -7.30 -2.23
N LEU A 143 -18.63 -6.31 -2.20
CA LEU A 143 -19.00 -4.91 -2.33
C LEU A 143 -19.68 -4.60 -3.67
N LYS A 144 -19.16 -5.17 -4.77
CA LYS A 144 -19.73 -4.99 -6.12
C LYS A 144 -21.12 -5.62 -6.25
N ASP A 145 -21.36 -6.74 -5.59
CA ASP A 145 -22.66 -7.41 -5.60
C ASP A 145 -23.69 -6.71 -4.69
N ARG A 146 -23.22 -6.11 -3.59
CA ARG A 146 -24.08 -5.52 -2.55
C ARG A 146 -24.54 -4.09 -2.87
N TYR A 147 -23.69 -3.28 -3.49
CA TYR A 147 -23.94 -1.86 -3.71
C TYR A 147 -24.11 -1.55 -5.20
N ASP A 148 -25.02 -0.65 -5.53
CA ASP A 148 -25.29 -0.19 -6.90
C ASP A 148 -24.29 0.87 -7.40
N ARG A 149 -23.43 1.34 -6.49
CA ARG A 149 -22.39 2.34 -6.71
C ARG A 149 -21.08 1.87 -6.08
N PRO A 150 -19.92 2.39 -6.53
CA PRO A 150 -18.65 2.08 -5.89
C PRO A 150 -18.67 2.44 -4.40
N TRP A 151 -18.14 1.54 -3.56
CA TRP A 151 -18.19 1.67 -2.09
C TRP A 151 -17.62 3.00 -1.59
N TYR A 152 -16.59 3.53 -2.25
CA TYR A 152 -15.91 4.76 -1.87
C TYR A 152 -16.77 6.01 -2.11
N GLU A 153 -17.78 5.94 -3.00
CA GLU A 153 -18.79 7.00 -3.16
C GLU A 153 -19.86 6.96 -2.06
N LEU A 154 -19.95 5.83 -1.34
CA LEU A 154 -20.87 5.59 -0.24
C LEU A 154 -20.18 5.70 1.12
N TYR A 155 -18.91 6.12 1.14
CA TYR A 155 -18.13 6.23 2.37
C TYR A 155 -18.79 7.19 3.36
N ASP A 156 -19.06 6.69 4.56
CA ASP A 156 -19.86 7.35 5.59
C ASP A 156 -19.09 7.64 6.90
N GLY A 157 -17.79 7.35 6.96
CA GLY A 157 -16.97 7.58 8.16
C GLY A 157 -16.69 9.06 8.41
N ASP A 158 -16.54 9.49 9.67
CA ASP A 158 -16.49 10.92 10.01
C ASP A 158 -15.30 11.70 9.43
N LYS A 159 -14.13 11.06 9.31
CA LYS A 159 -12.89 11.67 8.79
C LYS A 159 -12.69 11.31 7.31
N PRO A 160 -11.95 12.12 6.54
CA PRO A 160 -11.54 11.70 5.21
C PRO A 160 -10.72 10.40 5.23
N LEU A 161 -10.86 9.61 4.17
CA LEU A 161 -10.20 8.32 4.00
C LEU A 161 -9.08 8.42 2.97
N ILE A 162 -7.88 7.91 3.30
CA ILE A 162 -6.76 7.76 2.36
C ILE A 162 -6.47 6.26 2.18
N VAL A 163 -6.49 5.79 0.93
CA VAL A 163 -6.35 4.37 0.59
C VAL A 163 -5.36 4.10 -0.54
N GLY A 164 -4.79 2.90 -0.52
CA GLY A 164 -3.91 2.35 -1.56
C GLY A 164 -4.63 1.31 -2.40
N HIS A 165 -3.94 0.20 -2.69
CA HIS A 165 -4.44 -1.08 -3.23
C HIS A 165 -4.95 -1.09 -4.68
N ARG A 166 -5.62 -0.01 -5.11
CA ARG A 166 -6.25 0.12 -6.42
C ARG A 166 -5.95 1.48 -7.01
N ASP A 167 -5.68 1.47 -8.32
CA ASP A 167 -5.88 2.64 -9.16
C ASP A 167 -7.37 2.83 -9.43
N TYR A 168 -8.00 3.70 -8.66
CA TYR A 168 -9.44 3.97 -8.76
C TYR A 168 -9.82 4.80 -10.00
N THR A 169 -8.84 5.31 -10.75
CA THR A 169 -9.09 6.12 -11.95
C THR A 169 -8.93 5.34 -13.25
N ASP A 170 -8.26 4.18 -13.20
CA ASP A 170 -7.71 3.47 -14.37
C ASP A 170 -6.79 4.34 -15.26
N GLU A 171 -6.36 5.50 -14.75
CA GLU A 171 -5.53 6.50 -15.44
C GLU A 171 -4.21 6.76 -14.71
N GLN A 172 -3.86 5.95 -13.70
CA GLN A 172 -2.66 6.08 -12.87
C GLN A 172 -2.57 7.43 -12.15
N LYS A 173 -3.71 7.95 -11.70
CA LYS A 173 -3.82 9.22 -10.99
C LYS A 173 -4.50 9.03 -9.65
N ALA A 174 -4.19 9.92 -8.71
CA ALA A 174 -4.91 9.95 -7.45
C ALA A 174 -6.38 10.33 -7.70
N LEU A 175 -7.31 9.56 -7.11
CA LEU A 175 -8.72 9.89 -7.10
C LEU A 175 -9.05 10.70 -5.84
N ILE A 176 -9.76 11.82 -6.02
CA ILE A 176 -10.24 12.66 -4.93
C ILE A 176 -11.75 12.81 -5.08
N ILE A 177 -12.52 12.44 -4.06
CA ILE A 177 -13.98 12.62 -4.04
C ILE A 177 -14.31 13.59 -2.91
N GLU A 178 -14.66 14.81 -3.28
CA GLU A 178 -15.20 15.85 -2.39
C GLU A 178 -14.38 16.10 -1.11
N GLY A 179 -13.08 15.80 -1.15
CA GLY A 179 -12.19 15.88 0.02
C GLY A 179 -12.48 14.85 1.12
N ARG A 180 -13.30 13.83 0.83
CA ARG A 180 -13.73 12.74 1.71
C ARG A 180 -13.00 11.43 1.46
N PHE A 181 -12.60 11.20 0.22
CA PHE A 181 -11.88 9.99 -0.19
C PHE A 181 -10.68 10.35 -1.06
N TYR A 182 -9.56 9.67 -0.81
CA TYR A 182 -8.28 9.84 -1.48
C TYR A 182 -7.69 8.48 -1.82
N GLY A 183 -7.89 8.01 -3.05
CA GLY A 183 -7.22 6.82 -3.58
C GLY A 183 -5.87 7.22 -4.18
N ILE A 184 -4.76 6.74 -3.63
CA ILE A 184 -3.41 7.20 -3.98
C ILE A 184 -2.47 6.12 -4.52
N ASP A 185 -2.95 4.90 -4.73
CA ASP A 185 -2.20 3.92 -5.54
C ASP A 185 -2.24 4.35 -7.02
N THR A 186 -1.16 4.97 -7.46
CA THR A 186 -0.94 5.42 -8.84
C THR A 186 -0.07 4.44 -9.63
N ARG A 187 -0.11 3.15 -9.26
CA ARG A 187 0.50 2.02 -9.97
C ARG A 187 2.01 2.14 -10.20
N CYS A 188 2.77 2.56 -9.18
CA CYS A 188 4.23 2.74 -9.30
C CYS A 188 4.93 1.54 -9.94
N VAL A 189 4.66 0.33 -9.44
CA VAL A 189 5.32 -0.89 -9.92
C VAL A 189 4.97 -1.27 -11.36
N TYR A 190 3.91 -0.69 -11.92
CA TYR A 190 3.44 -0.92 -13.29
C TYR A 190 3.79 0.24 -14.23
N GLY A 191 4.76 1.08 -13.88
CA GLY A 191 5.21 2.20 -14.72
C GLY A 191 4.43 3.50 -14.54
N GLY A 192 3.55 3.58 -13.54
CA GLY A 192 2.85 4.81 -13.18
C GLY A 192 3.72 5.74 -12.33
N SER A 193 3.25 6.09 -11.14
CA SER A 193 4.00 6.92 -10.18
C SER A 193 3.89 6.38 -8.77
N LEU A 194 4.86 6.69 -7.91
CA LEU A 194 4.69 6.59 -6.47
C LEU A 194 4.16 7.93 -5.97
N THR A 195 3.03 7.91 -5.28
CA THR A 195 2.32 9.10 -4.82
C THR A 195 2.18 9.09 -3.30
N GLY A 196 2.33 10.27 -2.70
CA GLY A 196 2.04 10.50 -1.29
C GLY A 196 1.36 11.85 -1.03
N ILE A 197 0.77 11.96 0.16
CA ILE A 197 0.08 13.16 0.67
C ILE A 197 0.79 13.63 1.93
N LEU A 198 1.19 14.90 1.97
CA LEU A 198 1.73 15.53 3.16
C LEU A 198 0.61 16.23 3.95
N LEU A 199 0.36 15.75 5.17
CA LEU A 199 -0.62 16.29 6.12
C LEU A 199 0.07 17.22 7.13
N PRO A 200 -0.62 18.26 7.64
CA PRO A 200 -2.04 18.61 7.41
C PRO A 200 -2.28 19.46 6.15
N GLU A 201 -1.25 19.69 5.32
CA GLU A 201 -1.31 20.56 4.15
C GLU A 201 -2.11 19.97 2.98
N TRP A 202 -2.44 18.68 3.03
CA TRP A 202 -3.08 17.92 1.93
C TRP A 202 -2.31 18.07 0.61
N ARG A 203 -0.99 18.19 0.69
CA ARG A 203 -0.14 18.45 -0.47
C ARG A 203 0.29 17.13 -1.11
N PHE A 204 -0.11 16.93 -2.36
CA PHE A 204 0.31 15.78 -3.15
C PHE A 204 1.76 15.91 -3.62
N ILE A 205 2.49 14.81 -3.51
CA ILE A 205 3.85 14.67 -4.00
C ILE A 205 3.91 13.34 -4.73
N SER A 206 4.41 13.35 -5.96
CA SER A 206 4.59 12.12 -6.73
C SER A 206 5.91 12.11 -7.47
N VAL A 207 6.43 10.91 -7.74
CA VAL A 207 7.57 10.66 -8.60
C VAL A 207 7.21 9.58 -9.62
N PRO A 208 7.55 9.77 -10.91
CA PRO A 208 7.27 8.77 -11.93
C PRO A 208 8.15 7.53 -11.71
N ALA A 209 7.59 6.36 -12.00
CA ALA A 209 8.34 5.12 -12.02
C ALA A 209 9.41 5.15 -13.12
N ARG A 210 10.54 4.50 -12.87
CA ARG A 210 11.66 4.44 -13.83
C ARG A 210 11.37 3.50 -15.00
N SER A 211 10.52 2.50 -14.80
CA SER A 211 10.03 1.57 -15.81
C SER A 211 8.76 0.85 -15.33
N ASP A 212 8.19 0.00 -16.18
CA ASP A 212 7.23 -1.03 -15.72
C ASP A 212 8.02 -2.18 -15.08
N HIS A 213 8.34 -2.01 -13.80
CA HIS A 213 9.15 -2.94 -13.02
C HIS A 213 8.60 -4.36 -13.05
N TRP A 214 7.27 -4.52 -12.99
CA TRP A 214 6.68 -5.84 -13.00
C TRP A 214 6.83 -6.53 -14.35
N SER A 215 6.60 -5.81 -15.45
CA SER A 215 6.83 -6.36 -16.79
C SER A 215 8.29 -6.75 -17.00
N ASP A 216 9.23 -5.88 -16.60
CA ASP A 216 10.68 -6.15 -16.69
C ASP A 216 11.08 -7.41 -15.90
N LEU A 217 10.56 -7.54 -14.68
CA LEU A 217 10.90 -8.66 -13.81
C LEU A 217 10.27 -9.97 -14.30
N ARG A 218 9.05 -9.90 -14.85
CA ARG A 218 8.42 -11.06 -15.49
C ARG A 218 9.18 -11.53 -16.73
N GLU A 219 9.66 -10.61 -17.57
CA GLU A 219 10.50 -10.94 -18.73
C GLU A 219 11.79 -11.61 -18.26
N LYS A 220 12.50 -11.01 -17.31
CA LYS A 220 13.76 -11.52 -16.74
C LYS A 220 13.65 -12.94 -16.19
N HIS A 221 12.51 -13.27 -15.57
CA HIS A 221 12.30 -14.56 -14.90
C HIS A 221 11.37 -15.52 -15.67
N GLY A 222 10.94 -15.18 -16.89
CA GLY A 222 10.08 -16.04 -17.72
C GLY A 222 8.68 -16.29 -17.14
N ILE A 223 8.12 -15.32 -16.41
CA ILE A 223 6.80 -15.43 -15.76
C ILE A 223 5.70 -15.06 -16.77
N LYS A 224 4.87 -16.04 -17.14
CA LYS A 224 3.73 -15.85 -18.05
C LYS A 224 2.67 -14.92 -17.46
N SER A 225 1.93 -14.25 -18.36
CA SER A 225 0.85 -13.30 -18.04
C SER A 225 -0.41 -14.04 -17.65
#